data_AF-A0A7K1DMV3-F1
#
_entry.id   AF-A0A7K1DMV3-F1
#
_cell.length_a   1.000
_cell.length_b   1.000
_cell.length_c   1.000
_cell.angle_alpha   90.00
_cell.angle_beta   90.00
_cell.angle_gamma   90.00
#
_symmetry.space_group_name_H-M   'P 1'
#
loop_
_entity.id
_entity.type
_entity.pdbx_description
1 polymer ?
#
loop_
_entity_poly.entity_id
_entity_poly.type
_entity_poly.pdbx_seq_one_letter_code
_entity_poly.pdbx_strand_id
1 'polypeptide(L)'
;MRIGIMTGGGDCPGLNAVIRAIVRKGDAVYGDEFIGFLDSWDGVMAQRFIELPASAVRGLLPRGGTILGTRRGSPYDSKDGVQQVQKCFSEQR
;
A
#
# COMPACT_ATOMS: atom_id res chain seq x y z
N MET A 1 -11.18 -9.87 -4.57
CA MET A 1 -11.26 -8.38 -4.65
C MET A 1 -9.87 -7.84 -4.89
N ARG A 2 -9.72 -6.59 -5.35
CA ARG A 2 -8.40 -5.93 -5.45
C ARG A 2 -8.25 -4.91 -4.31
N ILE A 3 -7.22 -5.08 -3.50
CA ILE A 3 -7.03 -4.34 -2.24
C ILE A 3 -5.74 -3.52 -2.32
N GLY A 4 -5.85 -2.22 -2.06
CA GLY A 4 -4.71 -1.31 -1.95
C GLY A 4 -4.19 -1.19 -0.52
N ILE A 5 -2.88 -1.33 -0.34
CA ILE A 5 -2.17 -1.14 0.94
C ILE A 5 -1.25 0.08 0.81
N MET A 6 -1.20 0.94 1.84
CA MET A 6 -0.18 1.97 1.97
C MET A 6 0.29 2.06 3.42
N THR A 7 1.51 2.54 3.63
CA THR A 7 2.02 2.90 4.96
C THR A 7 2.27 4.40 5.01
N GLY A 8 1.56 5.10 5.90
CA GLY A 8 1.65 6.55 6.05
C GLY A 8 2.15 6.97 7.43
N GLY A 9 2.74 8.17 7.52
CA GLY A 9 3.27 8.71 8.77
C GLY A 9 4.73 8.35 9.02
N GLY A 10 5.09 8.08 10.27
CA GLY A 10 6.44 7.68 10.66
C GLY A 10 6.65 6.17 10.51
N ASP A 11 7.85 5.76 10.11
CA ASP A 11 8.19 4.35 10.02
C ASP A 11 8.29 3.70 11.40
N CYS A 12 7.88 2.43 11.51
CA CYS A 12 7.99 1.68 12.76
C CYS A 12 8.38 0.21 12.50
N PRO A 13 9.07 -0.44 13.47
CA PRO A 13 9.35 -1.87 13.37
C PRO A 13 8.06 -2.69 13.28
N GLY A 14 7.97 -3.54 12.24
CA GLY A 14 6.87 -4.50 12.08
C GLY A 14 5.89 -4.20 10.94
N LEU A 15 5.97 -3.03 10.28
CA LEU A 15 5.07 -2.71 9.15
C LEU A 15 5.19 -3.74 8.01
N ASN A 16 6.40 -4.17 7.69
CA ASN A 16 6.65 -5.28 6.76
C ASN A 16 5.98 -6.60 7.18
N ALA A 17 5.88 -6.88 8.47
CA ALA A 17 5.18 -8.07 8.98
C ALA A 17 3.66 -7.95 8.80
N VAL A 18 3.10 -6.74 9.00
CA VAL A 18 1.68 -6.45 8.77
C VAL A 18 1.32 -6.59 7.29
N ILE A 19 2.09 -5.96 6.39
CA ILE A 19 1.90 -6.09 4.93
C ILE A 19 1.90 -7.57 4.53
N ARG A 20 2.89 -8.34 5.01
CA ARG A 20 2.96 -9.77 4.74
C ARG A 20 1.74 -10.52 5.26
N ALA A 21 1.27 -10.24 6.47
CA ALA A 21 0.14 -10.93 7.08
C ALA A 21 -1.15 -10.71 6.27
N ILE A 22 -1.42 -9.46 5.87
CA ILE A 22 -2.58 -9.09 5.06
C ILE A 22 -2.55 -9.84 3.73
N VAL A 23 -1.44 -9.70 2.97
CA VAL A 23 -1.29 -10.31 1.65
C VAL A 23 -1.42 -11.84 1.73
N ARG A 24 -0.71 -12.49 2.67
CA ARG A 24 -0.73 -13.95 2.80
C ARG A 24 -2.10 -14.50 3.18
N LYS A 25 -2.84 -13.80 4.03
CA LYS A 25 -4.19 -14.23 4.45
C LYS A 25 -5.19 -14.00 3.33
N GLY A 26 -5.14 -12.82 2.71
CA GLY A 26 -5.95 -12.42 1.57
C GLY A 26 -5.86 -13.40 0.40
N ASP A 27 -4.64 -13.60 -0.08
CA ASP A 27 -4.35 -14.48 -1.20
C ASP A 27 -4.77 -15.93 -0.92
N ALA A 28 -4.30 -16.52 0.19
CA ALA A 28 -4.49 -17.94 0.46
C ALA A 28 -5.91 -18.35 0.88
N VAL A 29 -6.69 -17.42 1.45
CA VAL A 29 -8.02 -17.75 2.02
C VAL A 29 -9.16 -17.15 1.22
N TYR A 30 -8.96 -15.94 0.68
CA TYR A 30 -10.01 -15.20 -0.01
C TYR A 30 -9.77 -15.07 -1.52
N GLY A 31 -8.58 -15.43 -2.01
CA GLY A 31 -8.23 -15.24 -3.42
C GLY A 31 -8.20 -13.76 -3.82
N ASP A 32 -7.84 -12.89 -2.88
CA ASP A 32 -7.74 -11.44 -3.13
C ASP A 32 -6.41 -11.07 -3.80
N GLU A 33 -6.46 -10.03 -4.64
CA GLU A 33 -5.29 -9.41 -5.27
C GLU A 33 -4.88 -8.16 -4.50
N PHE A 34 -3.57 -7.89 -4.45
CA PHE A 34 -3.02 -6.81 -3.63
C PHE A 34 -2.09 -5.90 -4.43
N ILE A 35 -2.29 -4.60 -4.27
CA ILE A 35 -1.33 -3.58 -4.69
C ILE A 35 -0.82 -2.79 -3.48
N GLY A 36 0.43 -2.38 -3.53
CA GLY A 36 1.06 -1.53 -2.53
C GLY A 36 1.39 -0.16 -3.10
N PHE A 37 0.79 0.90 -2.57
CA PHE A 37 1.09 2.28 -2.97
C PHE A 37 2.37 2.77 -2.31
N LEU A 38 3.25 3.39 -3.11
CA LEU A 38 4.56 3.86 -2.67
C LEU A 38 4.47 5.25 -2.04
N ASP A 39 5.15 5.47 -0.91
CA ASP A 39 5.27 6.78 -0.25
C ASP A 39 3.91 7.36 0.21
N SER A 40 3.03 6.53 0.76
CA SER A 40 1.74 6.96 1.35
C SER A 40 0.80 7.60 0.31
N TRP A 41 0.08 8.65 0.69
CA TRP A 41 -0.89 9.36 -0.14
C TRP A 41 -0.33 9.90 -1.45
N ASP A 42 0.96 10.22 -1.51
CA ASP A 42 1.61 10.64 -2.75
C ASP A 42 1.58 9.54 -3.80
N GLY A 43 1.78 8.28 -3.39
CA GLY A 43 1.67 7.13 -4.28
C GLY A 43 0.26 6.94 -4.79
N VAL A 44 -0.74 7.14 -3.94
CA VAL A 44 -2.15 7.02 -4.35
C VAL A 44 -2.50 8.10 -5.37
N MET A 45 -2.18 9.35 -5.07
CA MET A 45 -2.48 10.50 -5.92
C MET A 45 -1.74 10.42 -7.27
N ALA A 46 -0.49 9.95 -7.27
CA ALA A 46 0.31 9.75 -8.48
C ALA A 46 0.14 8.35 -9.12
N GLN A 47 -0.73 7.50 -8.56
CA GLN A 47 -0.95 6.12 -8.99
C GLN A 47 0.33 5.28 -9.08
N ARG A 48 1.29 5.53 -8.19
CA ARG A 48 2.53 4.75 -8.06
C ARG A 48 2.30 3.59 -7.11
N PHE A 49 2.12 2.40 -7.66
CA PHE A 49 1.98 1.18 -6.89
C PHE A 49 2.82 0.05 -7.47
N ILE A 50 3.02 -0.98 -6.65
CA ILE A 50 3.59 -2.27 -7.04
C ILE A 50 2.58 -3.37 -6.76
N GLU A 51 2.60 -4.43 -7.57
CA GLU A 51 1.84 -5.64 -7.28
C GLU A 51 2.46 -6.36 -6.06
N LEU A 52 1.61 -6.91 -5.20
CA LEU A 52 1.99 -7.63 -3.99
C LEU A 52 1.48 -9.08 -4.00
N PRO A 53 1.92 -9.93 -4.94
CA PRO A 53 1.63 -11.37 -4.86
C PRO A 53 2.27 -11.99 -3.61
N ALA A 54 1.82 -13.18 -3.21
CA ALA A 54 2.36 -13.88 -2.05
C ALA A 54 3.90 -14.11 -2.11
N SER A 55 4.48 -14.15 -3.31
CA SER A 55 5.92 -14.22 -3.55
C SER A 55 6.65 -12.92 -3.21
N ALA A 56 6.04 -11.77 -3.48
CA ALA A 56 6.63 -10.44 -3.24
C ALA A 56 6.79 -10.13 -1.74
N VAL A 57 5.97 -10.75 -0.88
CA VAL A 57 6.03 -10.57 0.58
C VAL A 57 6.89 -11.63 1.30
N ARG A 58 7.62 -12.47 0.56
CA ARG A 58 8.55 -13.43 1.15
C ARG A 58 9.77 -12.71 1.72
N GLY A 59 10.22 -13.12 2.91
CA GLY A 59 11.42 -12.56 3.53
C GLY A 59 11.24 -11.17 4.15
N LEU A 60 10.00 -10.68 4.28
CA LEU A 60 9.73 -9.38 4.90
C LEU A 60 9.86 -9.37 6.44
N LEU A 61 9.64 -10.50 7.11
CA LEU A 61 9.68 -10.59 8.58
C LEU A 61 10.98 -10.05 9.22
N PRO A 62 12.19 -10.37 8.72
CA PRO A 62 13.43 -9.84 9.29
C PRO A 62 13.76 -8.41 8.82
N ARG A 63 13.00 -7.82 7.88
CA ARG A 63 13.31 -6.49 7.32
C ARG A 63 12.67 -5.40 8.16
N GLY A 64 13.50 -4.48 8.65
CA GLY A 64 13.05 -3.24 9.26
C GLY A 64 12.26 -2.36 8.30
N GLY A 65 11.47 -1.47 8.88
CA GLY A 65 10.69 -0.46 8.18
C GLY A 65 9.52 -1.00 7.34
N THR A 66 9.29 -0.37 6.19
CA THR A 66 8.25 -0.70 5.20
C THR A 66 8.81 -0.78 3.78
N ILE A 67 8.46 -1.82 3.03
CA ILE A 67 8.80 -1.94 1.60
C ILE A 67 8.06 -0.94 0.71
N LEU A 68 7.02 -0.28 1.21
CA LEU A 68 6.24 0.70 0.46
C LEU A 68 6.74 2.12 0.66
N GLY A 69 7.73 2.34 1.53
CA GLY A 69 8.08 3.68 1.97
C GLY A 69 6.97 4.34 2.80
N THR A 70 7.26 5.50 3.36
CA THR A 70 6.26 6.28 4.10
C THR A 70 6.56 7.76 3.98
N ARG A 71 5.51 8.56 3.92
CA ARG A 71 5.60 10.03 3.95
C ARG A 71 4.51 10.58 4.86
N ARG A 72 4.79 11.73 5.47
CA ARG A 72 3.78 12.57 6.10
C ARG A 72 3.09 13.40 5.03
N GLY A 73 1.78 13.47 5.09
CA GLY A 73 0.96 14.21 4.15
C GLY A 73 -0.44 13.64 4.12
N SER A 74 -1.32 14.39 3.50
CA SER A 74 -2.73 14.08 3.38
C SER A 74 -3.24 14.53 2.01
N PRO A 75 -4.23 13.85 1.40
CA PRO A 75 -4.85 14.33 0.17
C PRO A 75 -5.47 15.73 0.33
N TYR A 76 -5.80 16.13 1.57
CA TYR A 76 -6.36 17.44 1.90
C TYR A 76 -5.31 18.58 1.91
N ASP A 77 -4.02 18.25 1.85
CA ASP A 77 -2.95 19.26 1.81
C ASP A 77 -2.81 19.91 0.42
N SER A 78 -3.47 19.33 -0.60
CA SER A 78 -3.49 19.82 -1.97
C SER A 78 -4.92 20.15 -2.41
N LYS A 79 -5.07 21.10 -3.34
CA LYS A 79 -6.40 21.56 -3.78
C LYS A 79 -7.22 20.47 -4.48
N ASP A 80 -6.55 19.54 -5.14
CA ASP A 80 -7.13 18.49 -5.97
C ASP A 80 -6.81 17.07 -5.50
N GLY A 81 -6.16 16.89 -4.34
CA GLY A 81 -5.69 15.59 -3.89
C GLY A 81 -6.82 14.58 -3.64
N VAL A 82 -7.96 15.02 -3.11
CA VAL A 82 -9.14 14.14 -2.94
C VAL A 82 -9.64 13.65 -4.29
N GLN A 83 -9.70 14.52 -5.30
CA GLN A 83 -10.10 14.17 -6.66
C GLN A 83 -9.11 13.20 -7.30
N GLN A 84 -7.81 13.38 -7.08
CA GLN A 84 -6.77 12.46 -7.55
C GLN A 84 -6.91 11.07 -6.91
N VAL A 85 -7.18 11.00 -5.60
CA VAL A 85 -7.46 9.74 -4.91
C VAL A 85 -8.71 9.07 -5.48
N GLN A 86 -9.82 9.80 -5.65
CA GLN A 86 -11.05 9.26 -6.24
C GLN A 86 -10.82 8.71 -7.65
N LYS A 87 -10.05 9.44 -8.48
CA LYS A 87 -9.64 9.00 -9.80
C LYS A 87 -8.87 7.68 -9.75
N CYS A 88 -7.87 7.59 -8.87
CA CYS A 88 -7.11 6.35 -8.66
C CYS A 88 -8.03 5.17 -8.33
N PHE A 89 -9.02 5.34 -7.45
CA PHE A 89 -9.94 4.26 -7.10
C PHE A 89 -10.84 3.85 -8.26
N SER A 90 -11.25 4.80 -9.11
CA SER A 90 -12.06 4.49 -10.29
C SER A 90 -11.30 3.74 -11.39
N GLU A 91 -10.00 4.01 -11.53
CA GLU A 91 -9.15 3.42 -12.57
C GLU A 91 -8.56 2.05 -12.16
N GLN A 92 -8.52 1.75 -10.86
CA GLN A 92 -8.02 0.47 -10.33
C GLN A 92 -9.15 -0.53 -10.02
N ARG A 93 -10.37 -0.29 -10.54
CA ARG A 93 -11.54 -1.16 -10.38
C ARG A 93 -11.50 -2.41 -11.26
#